data_AF-A0A2V8RBA6-F1
#
_entry.id   AF-A0A2V8RBA6-F1
#
_cell.length_a   1.000
_cell.length_b   1.000
_cell.length_c   1.000
_cell.angle_alpha   90.00
_cell.angle_beta   90.00
_cell.angle_gamma   90.00
#
_symmetry.space_group_name_H-M   'P 1'
#
loop_
_entity.id
_entity.type
_entity.pdbx_description
1 polymer ?
#
loop_
_entity_poly.entity_id
_entity_poly.type
_entity_poly.pdbx_seq_one_letter_code
_entity_poly.pdbx_strand_id
1 'polypeptide(L)'
;MIEEGLSRRASGKRYIKPRDFGFAFGVAVFAAALHTIALALELFRAAESHALTASTVTRVLILIELCLLVTVAGLWARRVAWMWLTSAALIAACAGYAWWYAYSRQVLALLLSQSFYQTHAEAVPTHHFGLIGATWLNLMVFMTSGVLLVWVVKTLRGMPRGCVAKIIFKRGSSSNASR
;
A
#
# COMPACT_ATOMS: atom_id res chain seq x y z
N MET A 1 -30.95 3.43 36.84
CA MET A 1 -30.04 2.26 36.99
C MET A 1 -29.80 1.60 35.63
N ILE A 2 -29.33 2.36 34.62
CA ILE A 2 -29.09 1.91 33.25
C ILE A 2 -27.87 2.66 32.69
N GLU A 3 -26.68 2.51 33.29
CA GLU A 3 -25.45 3.15 32.72
C GLU A 3 -24.16 2.33 32.85
N GLU A 4 -24.18 1.07 33.30
CA GLU A 4 -22.94 0.29 33.47
C GLU A 4 -22.60 -0.67 32.31
N GLY A 5 -23.35 -0.62 31.21
CA GLY A 5 -23.30 -1.65 30.15
C GLY A 5 -22.31 -1.42 28.99
N LEU A 6 -21.73 -0.22 28.83
CA LEU A 6 -20.99 0.13 27.60
C LEU A 6 -19.45 0.13 27.73
N SER A 7 -18.90 -0.03 28.94
CA SER A 7 -17.47 0.21 29.18
C SER A 7 -16.54 -0.99 28.89
N ARG A 8 -17.06 -2.21 28.72
CA ARG A 8 -16.22 -3.43 28.65
C ARG A 8 -16.47 -4.33 27.44
N ARG A 9 -16.11 -3.93 26.21
CA ARG A 9 -15.99 -4.95 25.13
C ARG A 9 -15.13 -4.64 23.91
N ALA A 10 -14.12 -3.78 24.02
CA ALA A 10 -13.03 -3.71 23.05
C ALA A 10 -11.67 -3.69 23.76
N SER A 11 -11.36 -4.74 24.53
CA SER A 11 -9.97 -5.04 24.89
C SER A 11 -9.25 -5.53 23.62
N GLY A 12 -9.04 -4.61 22.69
CA GLY A 12 -8.12 -4.77 21.57
C GLY A 12 -6.72 -4.71 22.16
N LYS A 13 -6.23 -5.85 22.63
CA LYS A 13 -4.87 -5.98 23.16
C LYS A 13 -3.91 -5.42 22.10
N ARG A 14 -3.22 -4.32 22.43
CA ARG A 14 -2.13 -3.77 21.62
C ARG A 14 -1.05 -4.84 21.57
N TYR A 15 -0.77 -5.39 20.39
CA TYR A 15 0.14 -6.53 20.25
C TYR A 15 1.57 -6.11 19.89
N ILE A 16 1.75 -4.92 19.29
CA ILE A 16 3.04 -4.48 18.78
C ILE A 16 3.90 -3.93 19.93
N LYS A 17 5.14 -4.42 20.05
CA LYS A 17 6.12 -3.87 21.00
C LYS A 17 6.39 -2.39 20.67
N PRO A 18 6.51 -1.49 21.66
CA PRO A 18 6.64 -0.05 21.41
C PRO A 18 7.83 0.32 20.52
N ARG A 19 8.97 -0.39 20.67
CA ARG A 19 10.19 -0.16 19.90
C ARG A 19 10.02 -0.53 18.42
N ASP A 20 9.35 -1.64 18.13
CA ASP A 20 9.14 -2.09 16.75
C ASP A 20 8.05 -1.27 16.06
N PHE A 21 7.08 -0.76 16.84
CA PHE A 21 6.04 0.14 16.35
C PHE A 21 6.62 1.44 15.78
N GLY A 22 7.53 2.10 16.50
CA GLY A 22 8.11 3.37 16.06
C GLY A 22 8.82 3.26 14.71
N PHE A 23 9.61 2.19 14.54
CA PHE A 23 10.27 1.89 13.28
C PHE A 23 9.28 1.63 12.15
N ALA A 24 8.35 0.67 12.32
CA ALA A 24 7.40 0.31 11.27
C ALA A 24 6.47 1.48 10.89
N PHE A 25 6.02 2.25 11.89
CA PHE A 25 5.20 3.42 11.65
C PHE A 25 5.97 4.52 10.91
N GLY A 26 7.21 4.79 11.33
CA GLY A 26 8.07 5.76 10.65
C GLY A 26 8.33 5.40 9.19
N VAL A 27 8.63 4.13 8.90
CA VAL A 27 8.81 3.63 7.53
C VAL A 27 7.52 3.74 6.72
N ALA A 28 6.36 3.45 7.31
CA ALA A 28 5.07 3.55 6.62
C ALA A 28 4.71 5.01 6.28
N VAL A 29 4.90 5.94 7.21
CA VAL A 29 4.68 7.38 6.96
C VAL A 29 5.65 7.89 5.90
N PHE A 30 6.91 7.48 5.97
CA PHE A 30 7.91 7.85 4.97
C PHE A 30 7.55 7.32 3.57
N ALA A 31 7.13 6.06 3.46
CA ALA A 31 6.69 5.46 2.20
C ALA A 31 5.45 6.19 1.64
N ALA A 32 4.46 6.51 2.48
CA ALA A 32 3.29 7.28 2.07
C ALA A 32 3.69 8.67 1.57
N ALA A 33 4.50 9.42 2.32
CA ALA A 33 4.93 10.76 1.93
C ALA A 33 5.72 10.77 0.61
N LEU A 34 6.64 9.81 0.41
CA LEU A 34 7.34 9.66 -0.86
C LEU A 34 6.39 9.34 -2.02
N HIS A 35 5.40 8.49 -1.79
CA HIS A 35 4.39 8.16 -2.79
C HIS A 35 3.51 9.37 -3.13
N THR A 36 3.08 10.15 -2.13
CA THR A 36 2.32 11.38 -2.35
C THR A 36 3.08 12.36 -3.24
N ILE A 37 4.39 12.52 -3.02
CA ILE A 37 5.25 13.37 -3.87
C ILE A 37 5.31 12.80 -5.29
N ALA A 38 5.51 11.50 -5.44
CA ALA A 38 5.56 10.85 -6.76
C ALA A 38 4.24 11.01 -7.53
N LEU A 39 3.10 10.83 -6.85
CA LEU A 39 1.76 11.02 -7.42
C LEU A 39 1.53 12.48 -7.81
N ALA A 40 1.93 13.44 -6.97
CA ALA A 40 1.78 14.86 -7.27
C ALA A 40 2.58 15.24 -8.53
N LEU A 41 3.85 14.81 -8.63
CA LEU A 41 4.67 15.07 -9.81
C LEU A 41 4.05 14.47 -11.09
N GLU A 42 3.45 13.28 -10.99
CA GLU A 42 2.77 12.66 -12.12
C GLU A 42 1.50 13.42 -12.52
N LEU A 43 0.72 13.89 -11.54
CA LEU A 43 -0.47 14.70 -11.79
C LEU A 43 -0.12 16.06 -12.42
N PHE A 44 0.95 16.72 -11.97
CA PHE A 44 1.42 17.97 -12.57
C PHE A 44 1.83 17.76 -14.03
N ARG A 45 2.58 16.69 -14.34
CA ARG A 45 2.96 16.34 -15.71
C ARG A 45 1.75 16.00 -16.60
N ALA A 46 0.77 15.30 -16.05
CA ALA A 46 -0.47 14.99 -16.76
C ALA A 46 -1.30 16.26 -17.05
N ALA A 47 -1.30 17.23 -16.13
CA ALA A 47 -1.97 18.51 -16.33
C ALA A 47 -1.29 19.36 -17.43
N GLU A 48 0.04 19.39 -17.46
CA GLU A 48 0.82 20.17 -18.44
C GLU A 48 0.81 19.57 -19.84
N SER A 49 0.75 18.25 -19.97
CA SER A 49 0.94 17.60 -21.28
C SER A 49 -0.29 17.61 -22.18
N HIS A 50 -1.50 17.96 -21.68
CA HIS A 50 -2.82 17.79 -22.33
C HIS A 50 -3.11 16.39 -22.92
N ALA A 51 -2.10 15.53 -22.96
CA ALA A 51 -2.14 14.13 -23.27
C ALA A 51 -2.76 13.46 -22.06
N LEU A 52 -3.89 12.82 -22.30
CA LEU A 52 -4.49 11.82 -21.43
C LEU A 52 -3.51 10.66 -21.23
N THR A 53 -2.38 10.86 -20.55
CA THR A 53 -1.41 9.82 -20.19
C THR A 53 -2.08 8.87 -19.20
N ALA A 54 -2.85 7.98 -19.80
CA ALA A 54 -3.60 6.85 -19.30
C ALA A 54 -4.25 7.04 -17.93
N SER A 55 -5.54 7.41 -17.93
CA SER A 55 -6.40 7.38 -16.74
C SER A 55 -6.22 6.12 -15.87
N THR A 56 -5.86 4.99 -16.48
CA THR A 56 -5.52 3.73 -15.82
C THR A 56 -4.26 3.81 -14.92
N VAL A 57 -3.16 4.41 -15.39
CA VAL A 57 -1.91 4.53 -14.60
C VAL A 57 -2.14 5.43 -13.38
N THR A 58 -2.77 6.58 -13.58
CA THR A 58 -3.12 7.49 -12.47
C THR A 58 -4.05 6.81 -11.46
N ARG A 59 -5.05 6.04 -11.91
CA ARG A 59 -5.92 5.25 -11.03
C ARG A 59 -5.14 4.24 -10.21
N VAL A 60 -4.14 3.57 -10.78
CA VAL A 60 -3.28 2.62 -10.07
C VAL A 60 -2.44 3.34 -9.02
N LEU A 61 -1.84 4.49 -9.35
CA LEU A 61 -1.07 5.27 -8.37
C LEU A 61 -1.98 5.77 -7.22
N ILE A 62 -3.19 6.24 -7.50
CA ILE A 62 -4.17 6.61 -6.47
C ILE A 62 -4.52 5.40 -5.59
N LEU A 63 -4.73 4.22 -6.18
CA LEU A 63 -5.01 3.00 -5.42
C LEU A 63 -3.85 2.61 -4.50
N ILE A 64 -2.61 2.74 -4.97
CA ILE A 64 -1.41 2.49 -4.17
C ILE A 64 -1.33 3.49 -3.01
N GLU A 65 -1.58 4.77 -3.24
CA GLU A 65 -1.65 5.80 -2.19
C GLU A 65 -2.66 5.42 -1.11
N LEU A 66 -3.88 5.03 -1.50
CA LEU A 66 -4.90 4.59 -0.54
C LEU A 66 -4.45 3.38 0.27
N CYS A 67 -3.75 2.43 -0.34
CA CYS A 67 -3.20 1.26 0.34
C CYS A 67 -2.11 1.65 1.36
N LEU A 68 -1.27 2.63 1.04
CA LEU A 68 -0.27 3.16 1.96
C LEU A 68 -0.92 3.90 3.14
N LEU A 69 -1.97 4.69 2.89
CA LEU A 69 -2.73 5.37 3.95
C LEU A 69 -3.43 4.35 4.87
N VAL A 70 -4.03 3.29 4.31
CA VAL A 70 -4.61 2.18 5.09
C VAL A 70 -3.52 1.48 5.92
N THR A 71 -2.30 1.36 5.40
CA THR A 71 -1.17 0.80 6.13
C THR A 71 -0.80 1.67 7.33
N VAL A 72 -0.66 2.98 7.14
CA VAL A 72 -0.39 3.95 8.23
C VAL A 72 -1.49 3.91 9.28
N ALA A 73 -2.77 3.94 8.87
CA ALA A 73 -3.91 3.87 9.77
C ALA A 73 -3.98 2.53 10.53
N GLY A 74 -3.70 1.42 9.85
CA GLY A 74 -3.72 0.09 10.44
C GLY A 74 -2.62 -0.13 11.46
N LEU A 75 -1.40 0.36 11.18
CA LEU A 75 -0.30 0.39 12.14
C LEU A 75 -0.68 1.28 13.33
N TRP A 76 -1.16 2.50 13.10
CA TRP A 76 -1.59 3.44 14.14
C TRP A 76 -2.64 2.85 15.09
N ALA A 77 -3.60 2.09 14.56
CA ALA A 77 -4.63 1.44 15.35
C ALA A 77 -4.07 0.39 16.33
N ARG A 78 -2.89 -0.19 16.04
CA ARG A 78 -2.20 -1.21 16.86
C ARG A 78 -3.08 -2.44 17.21
N ARG A 79 -4.04 -2.78 16.34
CA ARG A 79 -5.01 -3.87 16.53
C ARG A 79 -4.72 -5.03 15.58
N VAL A 80 -4.93 -6.27 16.04
CA VAL A 80 -4.67 -7.48 15.23
C VAL A 80 -5.46 -7.50 13.92
N ALA A 81 -6.76 -7.17 13.96
CA ALA A 81 -7.59 -7.11 12.75
C ALA A 81 -7.04 -6.11 11.72
N TRP A 82 -6.48 -5.00 12.19
CA TRP A 82 -5.88 -3.98 11.34
C TRP A 82 -4.53 -4.42 10.77
N MET A 83 -3.77 -5.26 11.47
CA MET A 83 -2.53 -5.84 10.94
C MET A 83 -2.76 -6.76 9.73
N TRP A 84 -3.88 -7.49 9.72
CA TRP A 84 -4.31 -8.27 8.54
C TRP A 84 -4.67 -7.35 7.37
N LEU A 85 -5.41 -6.27 7.64
CA LEU A 85 -5.76 -5.28 6.63
C LEU A 85 -4.50 -4.58 6.08
N THR A 86 -3.55 -4.19 6.94
CA THR A 86 -2.25 -3.65 6.55
C THR A 86 -1.48 -4.62 5.65
N SER A 87 -1.49 -5.93 5.97
CA SER A 87 -0.85 -6.94 5.12
C SER A 87 -1.47 -6.98 3.73
N ALA A 88 -2.80 -7.02 3.66
CA ALA A 88 -3.53 -7.03 2.39
C ALA A 88 -3.27 -5.74 1.57
N ALA A 89 -3.27 -4.59 2.23
CA ALA A 89 -2.97 -3.30 1.62
C ALA A 89 -1.53 -3.24 1.07
N LEU A 90 -0.55 -3.72 1.82
CA LEU A 90 0.84 -3.79 1.35
C LEU A 90 1.03 -4.76 0.18
N ILE A 91 0.34 -5.91 0.20
CA ILE A 91 0.35 -6.86 -0.93
C ILE A 91 -0.27 -6.18 -2.17
N ALA A 92 -1.40 -5.50 -2.01
CA ALA A 92 -2.06 -4.77 -3.10
C ALA A 92 -1.17 -3.65 -3.66
N ALA A 93 -0.48 -2.89 -2.80
CA ALA A 93 0.48 -1.88 -3.22
C ALA A 93 1.66 -2.50 -4.01
N CYS A 94 2.23 -3.60 -3.52
CA CYS A 94 3.31 -4.31 -4.23
C CYS A 94 2.83 -4.86 -5.59
N ALA A 95 1.63 -5.44 -5.64
CA ALA A 95 1.04 -5.95 -6.88
C ALA A 95 0.74 -4.82 -7.87
N GLY A 96 0.22 -3.69 -7.39
CA GLY A 96 -0.01 -2.49 -8.21
C GLY A 96 1.29 -1.98 -8.84
N TYR A 97 2.36 -1.91 -8.06
CA TYR A 97 3.69 -1.56 -8.56
C TYR A 97 4.24 -2.57 -9.56
N ALA A 98 4.13 -3.87 -9.28
CA ALA A 98 4.58 -4.91 -10.19
C ALA A 98 3.83 -4.89 -11.53
N TRP A 99 2.50 -4.69 -11.48
CA TRP A 99 1.66 -4.55 -12.67
C TRP A 99 2.03 -3.31 -13.47
N TRP A 100 2.16 -2.16 -12.82
CA TRP A 100 2.54 -0.91 -13.48
C TRP A 100 3.92 -1.01 -14.11
N TYR A 101 4.87 -1.69 -13.46
CA TYR A 101 6.20 -1.96 -14.01
C TYR A 101 6.12 -2.83 -15.28
N ALA A 102 5.33 -3.91 -15.24
CA ALA A 102 5.13 -4.78 -16.39
C ALA A 102 4.47 -4.05 -17.56
N TYR A 103 3.44 -3.25 -17.28
CA TYR A 103 2.76 -2.41 -18.28
C TYR A 103 3.73 -1.40 -18.91
N SER A 104 4.49 -0.68 -18.09
CA SER A 104 5.46 0.31 -18.56
C SER A 104 6.53 -0.31 -19.46
N ARG A 105 7.00 -1.53 -19.16
CA ARG A 105 7.92 -2.27 -20.03
C ARG A 105 7.29 -2.65 -21.37
N GLN A 106 6.04 -3.10 -21.37
CA GLN A 106 5.32 -3.43 -22.61
C GLN A 106 5.16 -2.20 -23.50
N VAL A 107 4.75 -1.06 -22.91
CA VAL A 107 4.61 0.20 -23.68
C VAL A 107 5.95 0.67 -24.21
N LEU A 108 7.04 0.59 -23.43
CA LEU A 108 8.36 0.95 -23.94
C LEU A 108 8.78 0.05 -25.11
N ALA A 109 8.59 -1.27 -24.99
CA ALA A 109 8.92 -2.19 -26.07
C ALA A 109 8.13 -1.88 -27.36
N LEU A 110 6.84 -1.51 -27.22
CA LEU A 110 6.02 -1.09 -28.34
C LEU A 110 6.50 0.24 -28.95
N LEU A 111 6.86 1.23 -28.14
CA LEU A 111 7.41 2.51 -28.63
C LEU A 111 8.71 2.29 -29.41
N LEU A 112 9.64 1.49 -28.87
CA LEU A 112 10.91 1.16 -29.53
C LEU A 112 10.72 0.34 -30.82
N SER A 113 9.58 -0.32 -30.99
CA SER A 113 9.26 -1.04 -32.22
C SER A 113 8.74 -0.15 -33.35
N GLN A 114 8.37 1.10 -33.07
CA GLN A 114 7.88 2.02 -34.10
C GLN A 114 9.04 2.68 -34.86
N SER A 115 8.91 2.77 -36.18
CA SER A 115 9.94 3.31 -37.08
C SER A 115 10.34 4.76 -36.76
N PHE A 116 9.41 5.56 -36.24
CA PHE A 116 9.69 6.93 -35.80
C PHE A 116 10.74 6.99 -34.69
N TYR A 117 10.61 6.16 -33.65
CA TYR A 117 11.55 6.13 -32.52
C TYR A 117 12.85 5.38 -32.83
N GLN A 118 12.87 4.54 -33.87
CA GLN A 118 14.11 3.96 -34.39
C GLN A 118 14.99 4.99 -35.10
N THR A 119 14.36 5.99 -35.72
CA THR A 119 15.05 7.07 -36.44
C THR A 119 15.34 8.28 -35.54
N HIS A 120 14.47 8.54 -34.55
CA HIS A 120 14.59 9.66 -33.60
C HIS A 120 14.72 9.11 -32.18
N ALA A 121 15.87 8.52 -31.87
CA ALA A 121 16.13 7.94 -30.55
C ALA A 121 16.08 9.00 -29.43
N GLU A 122 16.39 10.26 -29.76
CA GLU A 122 16.30 11.43 -28.88
C GLU A 122 14.85 11.79 -28.49
N ALA A 123 13.86 11.37 -29.27
CA ALA A 123 12.45 11.56 -28.97
C ALA A 123 11.90 10.50 -27.99
N VAL A 124 12.69 9.46 -27.68
CA VAL A 124 12.33 8.49 -26.65
C VAL A 124 12.40 9.18 -25.29
N PRO A 125 11.30 9.28 -24.54
CA PRO A 125 11.32 9.99 -23.27
C PRO A 125 12.36 9.39 -22.32
N THR A 126 13.25 10.25 -21.80
CA THR A 126 14.35 9.84 -20.93
C THR A 126 13.80 9.29 -19.62
N HIS A 127 13.95 7.97 -19.43
CA HIS A 127 13.51 7.30 -18.21
C HIS A 127 14.69 6.56 -17.60
N HIS A 128 15.05 6.90 -16.36
CA HIS A 128 16.22 6.35 -15.65
C HIS A 128 16.26 4.82 -15.58
N PHE A 129 15.12 4.15 -15.81
CA PHE A 129 14.98 2.70 -15.77
C PHE A 129 14.35 2.09 -17.03
N GLY A 130 14.15 2.86 -18.11
CA GLY A 130 13.40 2.37 -19.28
C GLY A 130 11.94 2.03 -18.94
N LEU A 131 11.30 2.85 -18.10
CA LEU A 131 9.89 2.69 -17.70
C LEU A 131 9.23 4.06 -17.74
N ILE A 132 8.13 4.15 -18.47
CA ILE A 132 7.39 5.39 -18.62
C ILE A 132 6.82 5.80 -17.26
N GLY A 133 7.23 6.97 -16.77
CA GLY A 133 6.79 7.51 -15.47
C GLY A 133 7.49 6.91 -14.24
N ALA A 134 8.37 5.92 -14.37
CA ALA A 134 9.05 5.35 -13.21
C ALA A 134 10.20 6.23 -12.72
N THR A 135 10.01 6.79 -11.52
CA THR A 135 11.01 7.55 -10.78
C THR A 135 11.69 6.67 -9.74
N TRP A 136 12.89 7.07 -9.31
CA TRP A 136 13.57 6.46 -8.17
C TRP A 136 12.71 6.46 -6.90
N LEU A 137 11.82 7.45 -6.74
CA LEU A 137 10.86 7.53 -5.65
C LEU A 137 9.94 6.31 -5.61
N ASN A 138 9.37 5.94 -6.77
CA ASN A 138 8.49 4.77 -6.86
C ASN A 138 9.19 3.46 -6.50
N LEU A 139 10.46 3.31 -6.89
CA LEU A 139 11.27 2.15 -6.49
C LEU A 139 11.53 2.13 -4.98
N MET A 140 11.83 3.29 -4.39
CA MET A 140 12.02 3.40 -2.93
C MET A 140 10.74 3.05 -2.16
N VAL A 141 9.57 3.50 -2.64
CA VAL A 141 8.27 3.13 -2.04
C VAL A 141 8.01 1.63 -2.17
N PHE A 142 8.31 1.03 -3.32
CA PHE A 142 8.17 -0.41 -3.50
C PHE A 142 9.06 -1.20 -2.53
N MET A 143 10.34 -0.84 -2.41
CA MET A 143 11.28 -1.51 -1.51
C MET A 143 10.88 -1.36 -0.04
N THR A 144 10.51 -0.14 0.38
CA THR A 144 10.05 0.11 1.76
C THR A 144 8.74 -0.62 2.07
N SER A 145 7.81 -0.70 1.12
CA SER A 145 6.58 -1.50 1.23
C SER A 145 6.88 -2.99 1.39
N GLY A 146 7.86 -3.52 0.66
CA GLY A 146 8.32 -4.90 0.81
C GLY A 146 8.92 -5.18 2.19
N VAL A 147 9.77 -4.28 2.70
CA VAL A 147 10.33 -4.38 4.06
C VAL A 147 9.23 -4.35 5.12
N LEU A 148 8.26 -3.44 4.98
CA LEU A 148 7.09 -3.38 5.86
C LEU A 148 6.27 -4.67 5.82
N LEU A 149 6.03 -5.23 4.63
CA LEU A 149 5.26 -6.45 4.46
C LEU A 149 5.93 -7.62 5.20
N VAL A 150 7.24 -7.80 5.01
CA VAL A 150 8.02 -8.82 5.72
C VAL A 150 7.92 -8.63 7.23
N TRP A 151 8.02 -7.39 7.70
CA TRP A 151 7.89 -7.07 9.12
C TRP A 151 6.48 -7.38 9.67
N VAL A 152 5.42 -6.99 8.97
CA VAL A 152 4.03 -7.24 9.37
C VAL A 152 3.76 -8.75 9.42
N VAL A 153 4.19 -9.50 8.40
CA VAL A 153 4.04 -10.97 8.35
C VAL A 153 4.81 -11.63 9.49
N LYS A 154 6.04 -11.20 9.77
CA LYS A 154 6.83 -11.71 10.91
C LYS A 154 6.12 -11.43 12.24
N THR A 155 5.52 -10.24 12.38
CA THR A 155 4.77 -9.84 13.58
C THR A 155 3.51 -10.68 13.76
N LEU A 156 2.76 -10.94 12.68
CA LEU A 156 1.59 -11.81 12.68
C LEU A 156 1.95 -13.26 13.03
N ARG A 157 3.08 -13.79 12.52
CA ARG A 157 3.56 -15.15 12.85
C ARG A 157 3.98 -15.32 14.30
N GLY A 158 4.49 -14.27 14.93
CA GLY A 158 4.83 -14.26 16.36
C GLY A 158 3.60 -14.26 17.28
N MET A 159 2.39 -14.01 16.76
CA MET A 159 1.17 -13.94 17.58
C MET A 159 0.78 -15.31 18.15
N PRO A 160 0.54 -15.43 19.46
CA PRO A 160 0.04 -16.67 20.04
C PRO A 160 -1.34 -17.00 19.45
N ARG A 161 -1.49 -18.23 18.94
CA ARG A 161 -2.66 -18.72 18.18
C ARG A 161 -4.00 -18.50 18.90
N GLY A 162 -4.01 -18.44 20.24
CA GLY A 162 -5.19 -18.15 21.06
C GLY A 162 -5.77 -16.73 20.88
N CYS A 163 -5.05 -15.79 20.28
CA CYS A 163 -5.54 -14.43 20.01
C CYS A 163 -6.41 -14.35 18.74
N VAL A 164 -6.24 -15.27 17.78
CA VAL A 164 -6.98 -15.31 16.51
C VAL A 164 -8.34 -15.98 16.70
N ALA A 165 -8.41 -17.08 17.46
CA ALA A 165 -9.64 -17.84 17.70
C ALA A 165 -10.72 -17.01 18.44
N LYS A 166 -10.31 -16.10 19.33
CA LYS A 166 -11.25 -15.29 20.14
C LYS A 166 -12.00 -14.22 19.34
N ILE A 167 -11.48 -13.81 18.18
CA ILE A 167 -12.14 -12.83 17.29
C ILE A 167 -13.25 -13.51 16.47
N ILE A 168 -13.03 -14.75 16.05
CA ILE A 168 -14.00 -15.54 15.27
C ILE A 168 -15.15 -16.02 16.16
N PHE A 169 -14.85 -16.55 17.36
CA PHE A 169 -15.88 -17.13 18.24
C PHE A 169 -16.83 -16.09 18.86
N LYS A 170 -16.36 -14.86 19.08
CA LYS A 170 -17.20 -13.81 19.70
C LYS A 170 -18.27 -13.25 18.76
N ARG A 171 -18.13 -13.46 17.44
CA ARG A 171 -19.15 -13.08 16.44
C ARG A 171 -20.27 -14.12 16.35
N GLY A 172 -19.99 -15.39 16.63
CA GLY A 172 -20.99 -16.47 16.62
C GLY A 172 -21.88 -16.52 17.88
N SER A 173 -21.36 -16.13 19.05
CA SER A 173 -22.10 -16.24 20.32
C SER A 173 -23.13 -15.12 20.56
N SER A 174 -23.16 -14.07 19.74
CA SER A 174 -24.11 -12.95 19.87
C SER A 174 -25.43 -13.18 19.14
N SER A 175 -25.54 -14.22 18.32
CA SER A 175 -26.73 -14.47 17.48
C SER A 175 -27.79 -15.37 18.14
N ASN A 176 -27.51 -15.95 19.32
CA ASN A 176 -28.39 -16.95 19.96
C ASN A 176 -29.01 -16.50 21.29
N ALA A 177 -28.94 -15.21 21.65
CA ALA A 177 -29.49 -14.70 22.90
C ALA A 177 -30.82 -13.93 22.73
N SER A 178 -31.50 -14.07 21.58
CA SER A 178 -32.78 -13.40 21.30
C SER A 178 -33.86 -14.36 20.76
N ARG A 179 -33.89 -15.60 21.25
CA ARG A 179 -35.04 -16.49 21.12
C ARG A 179 -35.53 -16.89 22.49
#